data_AF-A0A943HNJ0-F1
#
_entry.id   AF-A0A943HNJ0-F1
#
_cell.length_a   1.000
_cell.length_b   1.000
_cell.length_c   1.000
_cell.angle_alpha   90.00
_cell.angle_beta   90.00
_cell.angle_gamma   90.00
#
_symmetry.space_group_name_H-M   'P 1'
#
loop_
_entity.id
_entity.type
_entity.pdbx_description
1 polymer ?
#
loop_
_entity_poly.entity_id
_entity_poly.type
_entity_poly.pdbx_seq_one_letter_code
_entity_poly.pdbx_strand_id
1 'polypeptide(L)'
;MNIKSQQTKSYFIFIFVCLCSLSELSSFAAQPKESATRNIDTWAITATAFKLAGEKKVSNVKLNWMQREDADLYKIYRDGNLIGEAKGNTYDDYDLRTGKTFTYHVEAFKDGKKVATAVSQEATTFIPSGETKVYDNLNGKYLTKKSANKPQGIKIGDLYFSYKMEKVEKEADGQTLNGWKVSESYSPTGLNGSWSTPRELAFYPNVNFEGIAIRYNKKTGKVILSAHYEDQNGYVAAKIYLAQITPKGKLEVGTMERPLGYESRDQSLFIDDDNTAYLLSATNMNNDINIYKLDASWTKPISLVNTICKGLHRETPAIIKKDGEYYFFSSKASGWYPSQTMYTSATDLGGEWTPMREIGNNSTFDAQFNRISMVGETCGVWSYHWGAQRKYKTPAGNFPRISIAAFNKGYASMDYYRYLEFNDKYGIIPVQNGKNLTLNTPVTAAVPGAKGVTADCLTDGAALESSPYFQKSSNAATGSPYMFIIDMQKEAKFSEINLSTRLVNGSETAYKYTIEGSRDGKSYKMLVDGKLNWQVGFQILNVEDPASYRYLRLRIYGIVNVHHNSSAMWADGIYEFAAYGKPL
;
A
#
# COMPACT_ATOMS: atom_id res chain seq x y z
N MET A 1 37.41 -9.75 46.28
CA MET A 1 36.16 -9.01 46.01
C MET A 1 36.24 -8.47 44.59
N ASN A 2 35.49 -9.04 43.65
CA ASN A 2 35.44 -8.53 42.29
C ASN A 2 34.02 -8.81 41.78
N ILE A 3 33.13 -7.82 41.92
CA ILE A 3 31.74 -7.91 41.45
C ILE A 3 31.68 -7.11 40.14
N LYS A 4 31.59 -7.82 39.02
CA LYS A 4 31.21 -7.26 37.73
C LYS A 4 29.70 -7.00 37.75
N SER A 5 29.27 -5.73 37.75
CA SER A 5 27.87 -5.40 37.46
C SER A 5 27.66 -5.34 35.93
N GLN A 6 26.80 -6.21 35.42
CA GLN A 6 26.25 -6.13 34.07
C GLN A 6 25.44 -4.84 33.92
N GLN A 7 25.80 -3.97 32.98
CA GLN A 7 24.93 -2.90 32.50
C GLN A 7 23.94 -3.49 31.49
N THR A 8 22.70 -3.62 31.94
CA THR A 8 21.52 -3.91 31.14
C THR A 8 21.25 -2.73 30.19
N LYS A 9 21.30 -2.95 28.88
CA LYS A 9 20.83 -1.97 27.88
C LYS A 9 19.30 -1.94 27.91
N SER A 10 18.73 -0.93 28.57
CA SER A 10 17.30 -0.65 28.50
C SER A 10 16.97 0.03 27.18
N TYR A 11 16.25 -0.69 26.30
CA TYR A 11 15.59 -0.10 25.13
C TYR A 11 14.28 0.54 25.60
N PHE A 12 14.19 1.87 25.59
CA PHE A 12 12.92 2.56 25.80
C PHE A 12 12.10 2.52 24.50
N ILE A 13 10.99 1.77 24.57
CA ILE A 13 9.96 1.63 23.53
C ILE A 13 8.94 2.75 23.77
N PHE A 14 8.73 3.65 22.81
CA PHE A 14 7.58 4.56 22.85
C PHE A 14 6.34 3.82 22.36
N ILE A 15 5.38 3.69 23.28
CA ILE A 15 4.10 3.02 23.13
C ILE A 15 3.10 4.05 22.59
N PHE A 16 2.42 3.74 21.49
CA PHE A 16 1.20 4.42 21.08
C PHE A 16 0.05 3.80 21.88
N VAL A 17 -0.31 4.42 23.01
CA VAL A 17 -1.55 4.14 23.73
C VAL A 17 -2.42 5.37 23.60
N CYS A 18 -3.38 5.30 22.69
CA CYS A 18 -4.54 6.18 22.72
C CYS A 18 -5.41 5.69 23.88
N LEU A 19 -5.30 6.35 25.04
CA LEU A 19 -6.23 6.17 26.15
C LEU A 19 -7.58 6.81 25.74
N CYS A 20 -8.42 6.02 25.08
CA CYS A 20 -9.83 6.37 24.93
C CYS A 20 -10.48 6.22 26.30
N SER A 21 -10.86 7.33 26.93
CA SER A 21 -11.82 7.31 28.03
C SER A 21 -13.13 6.72 27.51
N LEU A 22 -13.55 5.58 28.08
CA LEU A 22 -14.88 5.03 27.88
C LEU A 22 -15.93 6.07 28.29
N SER A 23 -16.68 6.58 27.31
CA SER A 23 -18.02 7.09 27.55
C SER A 23 -18.98 6.16 26.83
N GLU A 24 -19.80 5.46 27.61
CA GLU A 24 -20.94 4.70 27.10
C GLU A 24 -21.97 5.70 26.57
N LEU A 25 -21.97 5.92 25.26
CA LEU A 25 -23.11 6.50 24.55
C LEU A 25 -23.24 5.78 23.21
N SER A 26 -24.15 4.80 23.19
CA SER A 26 -24.66 4.23 21.95
C SER A 26 -25.33 5.34 21.13
N SER A 27 -24.70 5.75 20.03
CA SER A 27 -25.40 6.48 18.98
C SER A 27 -25.05 5.87 17.63
N PHE A 28 -26.01 5.14 17.08
CA PHE A 28 -26.10 4.90 15.65
C PHE A 28 -26.38 6.27 15.01
N ALA A 29 -25.33 6.97 14.60
CA ALA A 29 -25.49 8.15 13.75
C ALA A 29 -25.69 7.66 12.31
N ALA A 30 -26.95 7.65 11.87
CA ALA A 30 -27.30 7.54 10.47
C ALA A 30 -26.65 8.70 9.69
N GLN A 31 -26.05 8.38 8.53
CA GLN A 31 -25.46 9.37 7.64
C GLN A 31 -26.49 10.41 7.19
N PRO A 32 -26.18 11.72 7.20
CA PRO A 32 -27.00 12.70 6.52
C PRO A 32 -26.88 12.50 5.01
N LYS A 33 -27.98 12.09 4.38
CA LYS A 33 -28.19 12.26 2.94
C LYS A 33 -28.37 13.76 2.68
N GLU A 34 -27.31 14.43 2.23
CA GLU A 34 -27.33 15.49 1.21
C GLU A 34 -25.94 16.12 1.10
N SER A 35 -25.15 15.56 0.20
CA SER A 35 -24.10 16.27 -0.53
C SER A 35 -24.44 16.00 -1.99
N ALA A 36 -24.43 17.04 -2.83
CA ALA A 36 -24.51 16.87 -4.27
C ALA A 36 -23.26 16.11 -4.71
N THR A 37 -23.26 14.79 -4.54
CA THR A 37 -22.18 13.90 -4.93
C THR A 37 -22.10 13.96 -6.44
N ARG A 38 -20.99 14.47 -6.97
CA ARG A 38 -20.57 14.11 -8.32
C ARG A 38 -20.48 12.58 -8.34
N ASN A 39 -21.51 11.91 -8.85
CA ASN A 39 -21.30 10.62 -9.46
C ASN A 39 -20.21 10.86 -10.50
N ILE A 40 -19.03 10.29 -10.30
CA ILE A 40 -18.19 10.12 -11.47
C ILE A 40 -18.94 9.11 -12.33
N ASP A 41 -19.76 9.61 -13.26
CA ASP A 41 -20.45 8.78 -14.25
C ASP A 41 -19.42 8.03 -15.14
N THR A 42 -18.16 8.44 -15.09
CA THR A 42 -17.04 7.77 -15.75
C THR A 42 -16.61 6.52 -14.99
N TRP A 43 -17.08 5.37 -15.48
CA TRP A 43 -16.53 4.07 -15.15
C TRP A 43 -15.33 3.79 -16.08
N ALA A 44 -14.16 3.48 -15.52
CA ALA A 44 -12.92 3.34 -16.27
C ALA A 44 -12.15 2.09 -15.85
N ILE A 45 -11.22 1.65 -16.69
CA ILE A 45 -10.29 0.55 -16.38
C ILE A 45 -8.86 1.07 -16.25
N THR A 46 -8.03 0.33 -15.53
CA THR A 46 -6.56 0.49 -15.57
C THR A 46 -5.92 -0.72 -16.25
N ALA A 47 -4.70 -0.52 -16.78
CA ALA A 47 -3.91 -1.57 -17.41
C ALA A 47 -2.45 -1.45 -16.98
N THR A 48 -1.90 -2.53 -16.42
CA THR A 48 -0.52 -2.58 -15.92
C THR A 48 0.25 -3.67 -16.65
N ALA A 49 1.27 -3.30 -17.41
CA ALA A 49 2.17 -4.25 -18.06
C ALA A 49 3.11 -4.91 -17.04
N PHE A 50 3.25 -6.23 -17.09
CA PHE A 50 4.10 -7.01 -16.17
C PHE A 50 4.77 -8.21 -16.85
N LYS A 51 5.72 -8.82 -16.14
CA LYS A 51 6.36 -10.07 -16.57
C LYS A 51 6.20 -11.18 -15.55
N LEU A 52 6.41 -12.43 -15.95
CA LEU A 52 6.47 -13.55 -15.01
C LEU A 52 7.90 -13.73 -14.46
N ALA A 53 8.00 -14.27 -13.25
CA ALA A 53 9.28 -14.64 -12.65
C ALA A 53 10.04 -15.60 -13.57
N GLY A 54 11.32 -15.29 -13.82
CA GLY A 54 12.18 -16.03 -14.75
C GLY A 54 12.08 -15.58 -16.21
N GLU A 55 11.12 -14.73 -16.58
CA GLU A 55 11.00 -14.19 -17.93
C GLU A 55 11.85 -12.94 -18.14
N LYS A 56 12.32 -12.77 -19.39
CA LYS A 56 13.07 -11.59 -19.84
C LYS A 56 12.19 -10.51 -20.45
N LYS A 57 10.91 -10.79 -20.70
CA LYS A 57 10.00 -9.94 -21.48
C LYS A 57 8.85 -9.48 -20.60
N VAL A 58 8.48 -8.21 -20.72
CA VAL A 58 7.21 -7.68 -20.20
C VAL A 58 6.17 -7.92 -21.28
N SER A 59 5.49 -9.06 -21.18
CA SER A 59 4.59 -9.60 -22.21
C SER A 59 3.21 -9.96 -21.66
N ASN A 60 2.83 -9.38 -20.52
CA ASN A 60 1.52 -9.63 -19.90
C ASN A 60 0.93 -8.29 -19.45
N VAL A 61 -0.39 -8.21 -19.35
CA VAL A 61 -1.13 -7.02 -18.90
C VAL A 61 -2.17 -7.43 -17.87
N LYS A 62 -2.16 -6.76 -16.71
CA LYS A 62 -3.20 -6.90 -15.68
C LYS A 62 -4.18 -5.74 -15.83
N LEU A 63 -5.47 -6.06 -15.90
CA LEU A 63 -6.56 -5.10 -15.99
C LEU A 63 -7.32 -5.05 -14.68
N ASN A 64 -7.75 -3.87 -14.26
CA ASN A 64 -8.66 -3.71 -13.13
C ASN A 64 -9.75 -2.68 -13.45
N TRP A 65 -10.89 -2.81 -12.79
CA TRP A 65 -12.00 -1.88 -12.88
C TRP A 65 -12.74 -1.75 -11.54
N MET A 66 -13.55 -0.71 -11.40
CA MET A 66 -14.45 -0.61 -10.25
C MET A 66 -15.58 -1.65 -10.41
N GLN A 67 -15.78 -2.52 -9.41
CA GLN A 67 -16.93 -3.43 -9.42
C GLN A 67 -18.22 -2.61 -9.31
N ARG A 68 -19.23 -2.98 -10.09
CA ARG A 68 -20.53 -2.32 -10.12
C ARG A 68 -21.58 -3.18 -9.44
N GLU A 69 -22.45 -2.56 -8.66
CA GLU A 69 -23.58 -3.23 -7.99
C GLU A 69 -24.65 -3.70 -8.99
N ASP A 70 -24.72 -3.04 -10.15
CA ASP A 70 -25.66 -3.36 -11.22
C ASP A 70 -25.07 -4.33 -12.26
N ALA A 71 -24.02 -5.09 -11.93
CA ALA A 71 -23.40 -6.06 -12.83
C ALA A 71 -23.07 -7.39 -12.12
N ASP A 72 -23.23 -8.51 -12.83
CA ASP A 72 -22.86 -9.86 -12.38
C ASP A 72 -21.84 -10.56 -13.30
N LEU A 73 -21.50 -9.92 -14.42
CA LEU A 73 -20.52 -10.42 -15.39
C LEU A 73 -19.82 -9.24 -16.08
N TYR A 74 -18.53 -9.40 -16.33
CA TYR A 74 -17.73 -8.47 -17.12
C TYR A 74 -17.14 -9.18 -18.33
N LYS A 75 -17.19 -8.53 -19.49
CA LYS A 75 -16.56 -9.00 -20.73
C LYS A 75 -15.37 -8.12 -21.05
N ILE A 76 -14.22 -8.75 -21.29
CA ILE A 76 -12.93 -8.08 -21.46
C ILE A 76 -12.53 -8.12 -22.92
N TYR A 77 -12.20 -6.95 -23.47
CA TYR A 77 -11.84 -6.79 -24.88
C TYR A 77 -10.43 -6.25 -25.04
N ARG A 78 -9.69 -6.76 -26.02
CA ARG A 78 -8.39 -6.27 -26.49
C ARG A 78 -8.46 -5.98 -27.98
N ASP A 79 -8.12 -4.75 -28.37
CA ASP A 79 -8.17 -4.27 -29.75
C ASP A 79 -9.52 -4.59 -30.44
N GLY A 80 -10.61 -4.45 -29.68
CA GLY A 80 -11.98 -4.74 -30.12
C GLY A 80 -12.41 -6.22 -30.07
N ASN A 81 -11.52 -7.16 -29.74
CA ASN A 81 -11.84 -8.59 -29.68
C ASN A 81 -12.10 -9.05 -28.24
N LEU A 82 -13.15 -9.83 -28.02
CA LEU A 82 -13.44 -10.46 -26.72
C LEU A 82 -12.32 -11.49 -26.40
N ILE A 83 -11.64 -11.30 -25.27
CA ILE A 83 -10.57 -12.19 -24.82
C ILE A 83 -10.92 -13.00 -23.58
N GLY A 84 -11.96 -12.61 -22.83
CA GLY A 84 -12.42 -13.36 -21.67
C GLY A 84 -13.58 -12.71 -20.93
N GLU A 85 -14.00 -13.39 -19.88
CA GLU A 85 -15.05 -12.94 -18.96
C GLU A 85 -14.55 -13.05 -17.52
N ALA A 86 -15.11 -12.22 -16.62
CA ALA A 86 -14.80 -12.24 -15.20
C ALA A 86 -16.06 -11.92 -14.38
N LYS A 87 -16.16 -12.47 -13.17
CA LYS A 87 -17.21 -12.12 -12.20
C LYS A 87 -16.78 -11.02 -11.23
N GLY A 88 -15.49 -10.99 -10.86
CA GLY A 88 -14.92 -9.94 -10.04
C GLY A 88 -14.38 -8.79 -10.88
N ASN A 89 -13.29 -8.17 -10.43
CA ASN A 89 -12.86 -6.86 -10.92
C ASN A 89 -11.44 -6.82 -11.52
N THR A 90 -10.90 -7.99 -11.88
CA THR A 90 -9.55 -8.12 -12.44
C THR A 90 -9.48 -9.15 -13.56
N TYR A 91 -8.52 -8.99 -14.47
CA TYR A 91 -8.21 -9.94 -15.53
C TYR A 91 -6.74 -9.85 -15.94
N ASP A 92 -6.07 -10.99 -16.08
CA ASP A 92 -4.69 -11.06 -16.57
C ASP A 92 -4.64 -11.60 -18.00
N ASP A 93 -4.10 -10.81 -18.92
CA ASP A 93 -3.85 -11.17 -20.31
C ASP A 93 -2.38 -11.55 -20.49
N TYR A 94 -2.13 -12.79 -20.92
CA TYR A 94 -0.80 -13.41 -20.93
C TYR A 94 -0.24 -13.64 -22.34
N ASP A 95 1.07 -13.85 -22.43
CA ASP A 95 1.79 -14.29 -23.63
C ASP A 95 1.69 -13.35 -24.84
N LEU A 96 1.62 -12.04 -24.57
CA LEU A 96 1.51 -11.00 -25.58
C LEU A 96 2.80 -10.81 -26.38
N ARG A 97 2.64 -10.40 -27.63
CA ARG A 97 3.77 -9.96 -28.45
C ARG A 97 4.38 -8.69 -27.84
N THR A 98 5.70 -8.68 -27.66
CA THR A 98 6.46 -7.53 -27.15
C THR A 98 6.60 -6.41 -28.17
N GLY A 99 6.72 -5.16 -27.71
CA GLY A 99 6.89 -3.98 -28.56
C GLY A 99 5.58 -3.54 -29.22
N LYS A 100 4.43 -3.91 -28.62
CA LYS A 100 3.11 -3.53 -29.08
C LYS A 100 2.36 -2.80 -27.99
N THR A 101 1.56 -1.82 -28.40
CA THR A 101 0.53 -1.18 -27.59
C THR A 101 -0.79 -1.86 -27.89
N PHE A 102 -1.52 -2.21 -26.84
CA PHE A 102 -2.83 -2.84 -26.91
C PHE A 102 -3.85 -1.90 -26.25
N THR A 103 -5.03 -1.76 -26.86
CA THR A 103 -6.15 -1.03 -26.27
C THR A 103 -7.12 -2.00 -25.61
N TYR A 104 -7.45 -1.76 -24.34
CA TYR A 104 -8.37 -2.58 -23.58
C TYR A 104 -9.65 -1.81 -23.24
N HIS A 105 -10.78 -2.51 -23.20
CA HIS A 105 -12.00 -2.02 -22.57
C HIS A 105 -12.77 -3.17 -21.92
N VAL A 106 -13.67 -2.83 -21.01
CA VAL A 106 -14.52 -3.79 -20.29
C VAL A 106 -15.97 -3.38 -20.43
N GLU A 107 -16.83 -4.35 -20.70
CA GLU A 107 -18.28 -4.16 -20.71
C GLU A 107 -18.90 -4.90 -19.53
N ALA A 108 -19.78 -4.23 -18.77
CA ALA A 108 -20.52 -4.81 -17.67
C ALA A 108 -21.88 -5.34 -18.15
N PHE A 109 -22.29 -6.48 -17.60
CA PHE A 109 -23.53 -7.14 -17.90
C PHE A 109 -24.31 -7.47 -16.61
N LYS A 110 -25.63 -7.45 -16.73
CA LYS A 110 -26.59 -7.89 -15.71
C LYS A 110 -27.64 -8.77 -16.35
N ASP A 111 -27.81 -9.99 -15.84
CA ASP A 111 -28.79 -10.95 -16.38
C ASP A 111 -28.69 -11.09 -17.92
N GLY A 112 -27.45 -11.11 -18.44
CA GLY A 112 -27.14 -11.21 -19.86
C GLY A 112 -27.30 -9.93 -20.70
N LYS A 113 -27.72 -8.81 -20.10
CA LYS A 113 -27.85 -7.51 -20.79
C LYS A 113 -26.68 -6.60 -20.47
N LYS A 114 -26.11 -5.94 -21.48
CA LYS A 114 -25.05 -4.94 -21.26
C LYS A 114 -25.62 -3.73 -20.53
N VAL A 115 -24.99 -3.33 -19.44
CA VAL A 115 -25.38 -2.17 -18.61
C VAL A 115 -24.41 -1.00 -18.73
N ALA A 116 -23.13 -1.25 -19.01
CA ALA A 116 -22.14 -0.19 -19.15
C ALA A 116 -20.93 -0.64 -20.01
N THR A 117 -20.22 0.34 -20.55
CA THR A 117 -18.90 0.17 -21.17
C THR A 117 -17.92 1.11 -20.47
N ALA A 118 -16.82 0.57 -19.96
CA ALA A 118 -15.80 1.35 -19.27
C ALA A 118 -14.93 2.14 -20.26
N VAL A 119 -14.43 3.29 -19.83
CA VAL A 119 -13.39 4.03 -20.56
C VAL A 119 -12.15 3.15 -20.71
N SER A 120 -11.69 3.05 -21.96
CA SER A 120 -10.56 2.24 -22.36
C SER A 120 -9.24 2.69 -21.73
N GLN A 121 -8.27 1.78 -21.70
CA GLN A 121 -6.89 2.09 -21.34
C GLN A 121 -5.91 1.32 -22.23
N GLU A 122 -4.74 1.91 -22.46
CA GLU A 122 -3.67 1.28 -23.23
C GLU A 122 -2.59 0.69 -22.33
N ALA A 123 -1.96 -0.39 -22.81
CA ALA A 123 -0.74 -0.92 -22.21
C ALA A 123 0.25 -1.32 -23.29
N THR A 124 1.53 -1.01 -23.07
CA THR A 124 2.61 -1.31 -24.01
C THR A 124 3.54 -2.39 -23.43
N THR A 125 3.71 -3.47 -24.17
CA THR A 125 4.65 -4.56 -23.84
C THR A 125 6.04 -4.23 -24.34
N PHE A 126 7.08 -4.72 -23.66
CA PHE A 126 8.46 -4.39 -24.02
C PHE A 126 9.48 -5.45 -23.56
N ILE A 127 10.71 -5.31 -24.02
CA ILE A 127 11.85 -6.10 -23.55
C ILE A 127 12.73 -5.16 -22.72
N PRO A 128 12.74 -5.30 -21.38
CA PRO A 128 13.64 -4.56 -20.52
C PRO A 128 15.10 -4.68 -20.96
N SER A 129 15.84 -3.59 -20.79
CA SER A 129 17.27 -3.48 -21.09
C SER A 129 17.96 -2.73 -19.95
N GLY A 130 19.25 -2.99 -19.76
CA GLY A 130 20.05 -2.39 -18.67
C GLY A 130 19.95 -3.17 -17.37
N GLU A 131 20.69 -2.73 -16.36
CA GLU A 131 20.71 -3.36 -15.04
C GLU A 131 19.41 -3.13 -14.28
N THR A 132 18.98 -4.14 -13.52
CA THR A 132 17.82 -4.07 -12.62
C THR A 132 18.23 -4.40 -11.19
N LYS A 133 17.56 -3.75 -10.22
CA LYS A 133 17.59 -4.18 -8.82
C LYS A 133 16.29 -4.91 -8.51
N VAL A 134 16.39 -6.18 -8.13
CA VAL A 134 15.22 -7.00 -7.82
C VAL A 134 14.88 -6.87 -6.34
N TYR A 135 13.66 -6.44 -6.04
CA TYR A 135 13.09 -6.33 -4.71
C TYR A 135 12.07 -7.44 -4.48
N ASP A 136 12.15 -8.13 -3.34
CA ASP A 136 11.22 -9.18 -2.93
C ASP A 136 10.21 -8.62 -1.92
N ASN A 137 8.94 -8.51 -2.32
CA ASN A 137 7.86 -7.98 -1.48
C ASN A 137 7.43 -8.92 -0.34
N LEU A 138 7.88 -10.17 -0.28
CA LEU A 138 7.60 -11.06 0.85
C LEU A 138 8.32 -10.62 2.13
N ASN A 139 9.55 -10.14 1.99
CA ASN A 139 10.44 -9.87 3.12
C ASN A 139 11.15 -8.51 3.04
N GLY A 140 10.87 -7.75 1.99
CA GLY A 140 11.40 -6.42 1.76
C GLY A 140 12.89 -6.35 1.49
N LYS A 141 13.48 -7.42 0.95
CA LYS A 141 14.92 -7.51 0.65
C LYS A 141 15.20 -7.36 -0.84
N TYR A 142 16.33 -6.77 -1.17
CA TYR A 142 16.87 -6.80 -2.53
C TYR A 142 17.62 -8.12 -2.76
N LEU A 143 17.30 -8.83 -3.83
CA LEU A 143 17.93 -10.12 -4.20
C LEU A 143 19.23 -9.92 -4.98
N THR A 144 19.30 -8.88 -5.80
CA THR A 144 20.51 -8.51 -6.54
C THR A 144 21.48 -7.77 -5.63
N LYS A 145 22.77 -8.15 -5.64
CA LYS A 145 23.82 -7.39 -4.95
C LYS A 145 23.82 -5.96 -5.49
N LYS A 146 23.82 -4.97 -4.57
CA LYS A 146 23.91 -3.54 -4.87
C LYS A 146 25.08 -3.33 -5.84
N SER A 147 24.87 -2.82 -7.05
CA SER A 147 25.97 -2.15 -7.75
C SER A 147 26.34 -0.96 -6.87
N ALA A 148 27.41 -1.11 -6.09
CA ALA A 148 27.82 -0.17 -5.04
C ALA A 148 28.32 1.17 -5.60
N ASN A 149 28.23 1.38 -6.92
CA ASN A 149 28.89 2.43 -7.65
C ASN A 149 27.92 3.39 -8.37
N LYS A 150 26.71 3.59 -7.84
CA LYS A 150 25.81 4.66 -8.30
C LYS A 150 25.90 5.86 -7.35
N PRO A 151 26.02 7.09 -7.88
CA PRO A 151 25.92 8.31 -7.07
C PRO A 151 24.65 8.33 -6.22
N GLN A 152 24.77 8.77 -4.98
CA GLN A 152 23.67 8.94 -4.03
C GLN A 152 23.48 10.42 -3.68
N GLY A 153 22.33 10.75 -3.09
CA GLY A 153 21.99 12.11 -2.68
C GLY A 153 21.35 12.95 -3.78
N ILE A 154 21.14 14.21 -3.48
CA ILE A 154 20.54 15.20 -4.37
C ILE A 154 21.66 15.84 -5.19
N LYS A 155 21.64 15.68 -6.51
CA LYS A 155 22.60 16.37 -7.40
C LYS A 155 22.21 17.84 -7.55
N ILE A 156 23.10 18.76 -7.19
CA ILE A 156 22.92 20.21 -7.29
C ILE A 156 24.21 20.80 -7.89
N GLY A 157 24.11 21.30 -9.12
CA GLY A 157 25.31 21.66 -9.90
C GLY A 157 26.23 20.46 -10.09
N ASP A 158 27.52 20.66 -9.80
CA ASP A 158 28.56 19.64 -9.94
C ASP A 158 28.73 18.74 -8.71
N LEU A 159 27.95 18.96 -7.65
CA LEU A 159 28.05 18.22 -6.40
C LEU A 159 26.78 17.41 -6.12
N TYR A 160 26.96 16.37 -5.31
CA TYR A 160 25.89 15.63 -4.66
C TYR A 160 25.79 16.05 -3.19
N PHE A 161 24.58 16.18 -2.69
CA PHE A 161 24.30 16.57 -1.32
C PHE A 161 23.48 15.52 -0.60
N SER A 162 23.78 15.31 0.68
CA SER A 162 23.03 14.45 1.58
C SER A 162 22.63 15.28 2.79
N TYR A 163 21.35 15.26 3.11
CA TYR A 163 20.78 15.96 4.24
C TYR A 163 20.17 14.93 5.18
N LYS A 164 20.33 15.13 6.48
CA LYS A 164 19.73 14.28 7.50
C LYS A 164 19.16 15.12 8.61
N MET A 165 18.00 14.71 9.10
CA MET A 165 17.41 15.19 10.34
C MET A 165 17.17 13.95 11.21
N GLU A 166 17.92 13.84 12.30
CA GLU A 166 17.99 12.63 13.12
C GLU A 166 17.96 12.96 14.61
N LYS A 167 17.37 12.06 15.41
CA LYS A 167 17.42 12.16 16.87
C LYS A 167 18.85 11.91 17.35
N VAL A 168 19.36 12.79 18.20
CA VAL A 168 20.67 12.66 18.85
C VAL A 168 20.59 13.10 20.31
N GLU A 169 21.49 12.56 21.12
CA GLU A 169 21.79 13.08 22.45
C GLU A 169 22.99 14.03 22.34
N LYS A 170 22.91 15.20 22.99
CA LYS A 170 23.98 16.20 22.97
C LYS A 170 24.16 16.80 24.35
N GLU A 171 25.41 16.90 24.80
CA GLU A 171 25.77 17.65 26.00
C GLU A 171 25.76 19.14 25.70
N ALA A 172 24.95 19.90 26.44
CA ALA A 172 24.93 21.36 26.41
C ALA A 172 24.71 21.89 27.84
N ASP A 173 25.54 22.84 28.27
CA ASP A 173 25.46 23.49 29.58
C ASP A 173 25.43 22.51 30.79
N GLY A 174 26.16 21.39 30.66
CA GLY A 174 26.22 20.34 31.70
C GLY A 174 24.99 19.44 31.78
N GLN A 175 24.10 19.50 30.78
CA GLN A 175 22.93 18.64 30.65
C GLN A 175 22.96 17.84 29.35
N THR A 176 22.57 16.56 29.43
CA THR A 176 22.30 15.72 28.27
C THR A 176 20.93 16.09 27.68
N LEU A 177 20.92 16.72 26.52
CA LEU A 177 19.70 17.08 25.80
C LEU A 177 19.38 16.07 24.70
N ASN A 178 18.15 15.57 24.71
CA ASN A 178 17.57 14.82 23.62
C ASN A 178 16.96 15.79 22.59
N GLY A 179 17.35 15.66 21.33
CA GLY A 179 16.85 16.57 20.30
C GLY A 179 17.09 16.09 18.87
N TRP A 180 16.74 16.93 17.92
CA TRP A 180 16.91 16.67 16.50
C TRP A 180 18.06 17.49 15.92
N LYS A 181 19.02 16.81 15.30
CA LYS A 181 20.14 17.43 14.61
C LYS A 181 19.91 17.39 13.11
N VAL A 182 20.01 18.55 12.47
CA VAL A 182 20.04 18.68 11.02
C VAL A 182 21.49 18.74 10.56
N SER A 183 21.86 17.94 9.56
CA SER A 183 23.21 17.91 9.01
C SER A 183 23.22 17.87 7.49
N GLU A 184 24.30 18.38 6.90
CA GLU A 184 24.60 18.32 5.48
C GLU A 184 25.98 17.70 5.25
N SER A 185 26.10 16.83 4.26
CA SER A 185 27.36 16.47 3.63
C SER A 185 27.27 16.65 2.12
N TYR A 186 28.42 16.84 1.48
CA TYR A 186 28.50 16.95 0.03
C TYR A 186 29.59 16.02 -0.53
N SER A 187 29.48 15.70 -1.81
CA SER A 187 30.41 14.83 -2.51
C SER A 187 30.55 15.24 -3.99
N PRO A 188 31.77 15.23 -4.56
CA PRO A 188 31.96 15.40 -5.99
C PRO A 188 31.36 14.27 -6.85
N THR A 189 31.25 13.05 -6.31
CA THR A 189 30.84 11.87 -7.11
C THR A 189 29.55 11.22 -6.62
N GLY A 190 29.10 11.54 -5.40
CA GLY A 190 27.98 10.88 -4.72
C GLY A 190 28.27 9.43 -4.30
N LEU A 191 29.50 8.93 -4.49
CA LEU A 191 29.88 7.55 -4.21
C LEU A 191 30.33 7.37 -2.76
N ASN A 192 30.23 6.14 -2.24
CA ASN A 192 30.76 5.81 -0.91
C ASN A 192 32.25 6.19 -0.81
N GLY A 193 32.65 6.77 0.32
CA GLY A 193 34.04 7.20 0.57
C GLY A 193 34.42 8.58 0.01
N SER A 194 33.56 9.21 -0.81
CA SER A 194 33.79 10.55 -1.37
C SER A 194 33.03 11.68 -0.67
N TRP A 195 32.30 11.35 0.39
CA TRP A 195 31.47 12.29 1.14
C TRP A 195 32.30 13.07 2.14
N SER A 196 32.06 14.37 2.24
CA SER A 196 32.60 15.21 3.31
C SER A 196 32.11 14.73 4.68
N THR A 197 32.84 15.07 5.73
CA THR A 197 32.31 14.98 7.11
C THR A 197 31.00 15.76 7.19
N PRO A 198 29.92 15.19 7.77
CA PRO A 198 28.66 15.92 7.94
C PRO A 198 28.87 17.15 8.82
N ARG A 199 28.43 18.32 8.36
CA ARG A 199 28.38 19.54 9.17
C ARG A 199 27.00 19.68 9.80
N GLU A 200 26.97 20.07 11.07
CA GLU A 200 25.73 20.41 11.77
C GLU A 200 25.20 21.77 11.27
N LEU A 201 23.92 21.81 10.91
CA LEU A 201 23.23 23.02 10.47
C LEU A 201 22.36 23.62 11.58
N ALA A 202 21.73 22.75 12.39
CA ALA A 202 20.87 23.13 13.49
C ALA A 202 20.72 21.96 14.49
N PHE A 203 20.44 22.29 15.74
CA PHE A 203 20.01 21.35 16.78
C PHE A 203 18.77 21.91 17.49
N TYR A 204 17.72 21.10 17.57
CA TYR A 204 16.46 21.45 18.22
C TYR A 204 16.25 20.53 19.44
N PRO A 205 16.54 20.99 20.67
CA PRO A 205 16.28 20.21 21.88
C PRO A 205 14.78 20.22 22.23
N ASN A 206 14.31 19.19 22.93
CA ASN A 206 12.97 19.13 23.53
C ASN A 206 11.80 19.30 22.54
N VAL A 207 11.95 18.77 21.33
CA VAL A 207 10.91 18.76 20.29
C VAL A 207 10.80 17.38 19.66
N ASN A 208 9.66 17.08 19.07
CA ASN A 208 9.46 15.89 18.26
C ASN A 208 9.12 16.28 16.82
N PHE A 209 9.86 15.71 15.86
CA PHE A 209 9.61 15.89 14.45
C PHE A 209 9.17 14.59 13.81
N GLU A 210 8.11 14.63 13.03
CA GLU A 210 7.55 13.45 12.34
C GLU A 210 7.28 13.77 10.88
N GLY A 211 7.09 12.75 10.04
CA GLY A 211 6.83 12.94 8.61
C GLY A 211 7.94 13.70 7.86
N ILE A 212 9.20 13.58 8.30
CA ILE A 212 10.32 14.35 7.75
C ILE A 212 10.49 14.07 6.25
N ALA A 213 10.44 15.12 5.45
CA ALA A 213 10.75 15.06 4.02
C ALA A 213 11.77 16.13 3.62
N ILE A 214 12.59 15.75 2.65
CA ILE A 214 13.66 16.58 2.07
C ILE A 214 13.40 16.69 0.57
N ARG A 215 13.33 17.92 0.05
CA ARG A 215 13.04 18.21 -1.36
C ARG A 215 13.95 19.30 -1.89
N TYR A 216 14.27 19.29 -3.17
CA TYR A 216 15.04 20.35 -3.82
C TYR A 216 14.11 21.29 -4.58
N ASN A 217 14.10 22.56 -4.21
CA ASN A 217 13.40 23.60 -4.95
C ASN A 217 14.32 24.13 -6.05
N LYS A 218 14.15 23.60 -7.27
CA LYS A 218 14.98 23.97 -8.43
C LYS A 218 14.93 25.47 -8.75
N LYS A 219 13.80 26.13 -8.47
CA LYS A 219 13.58 27.55 -8.78
C LYS A 219 14.42 28.45 -7.87
N THR A 220 14.58 28.09 -6.60
CA THR A 220 15.37 28.87 -5.63
C THR A 220 16.79 28.36 -5.45
N GLY A 221 17.09 27.16 -5.94
CA GLY A 221 18.38 26.50 -5.70
C GLY A 221 18.58 26.04 -4.26
N LYS A 222 17.52 26.00 -3.45
CA LYS A 222 17.56 25.64 -2.03
C LYS A 222 16.91 24.27 -1.76
N VAL A 223 17.31 23.65 -0.65
CA VAL A 223 16.77 22.37 -0.19
C VAL A 223 15.79 22.60 0.94
N ILE A 224 14.58 22.08 0.79
CA ILE A 224 13.47 22.26 1.72
C ILE A 224 13.40 21.06 2.66
N LEU A 225 13.32 21.35 3.95
CA LEU A 225 12.97 20.41 5.01
C LEU A 225 11.54 20.68 5.45
N SER A 226 10.70 19.64 5.43
CA SER A 226 9.35 19.69 5.98
C SER A 226 9.18 18.63 7.05
N ALA A 227 8.52 18.97 8.15
CA ALA A 227 8.18 18.02 9.21
C ALA A 227 6.94 18.48 9.98
N HIS A 228 6.23 17.52 10.55
CA HIS A 228 5.29 17.75 11.64
C HIS A 228 6.08 18.06 12.89
N TYR A 229 5.70 19.13 13.59
CA TYR A 229 6.30 19.57 14.82
C TYR A 229 5.36 19.34 16.00
N GLU A 230 5.91 18.75 17.05
CA GLU A 230 5.37 18.77 18.42
C GLU A 230 6.42 19.22 19.42
N ASP A 231 5.96 19.75 20.55
CA ASP A 231 6.81 19.89 21.73
C ASP A 231 7.15 18.49 22.29
N GLN A 232 8.18 18.35 23.12
CA GLN A 232 8.67 17.04 23.59
C GLN A 232 7.59 16.10 24.14
N ASN A 233 6.57 16.67 24.81
CA ASN A 233 5.57 15.92 25.54
C ASN A 233 4.17 16.13 24.92
N GLY A 234 3.71 15.14 24.16
CA GLY A 234 2.35 15.08 23.63
C GLY A 234 2.20 15.63 22.20
N TYR A 235 0.93 15.81 21.79
CA TYR A 235 0.54 16.17 20.41
C TYR A 235 -0.36 17.42 20.36
N VAL A 236 -0.16 18.32 21.31
CA VAL A 236 -0.99 19.52 21.52
C VAL A 236 -0.54 20.67 20.64
N ALA A 237 0.75 20.75 20.29
CA ALA A 237 1.28 21.86 19.51
C ALA A 237 0.69 21.82 18.09
N ALA A 238 0.71 20.64 17.46
CA ALA A 238 0.16 20.37 16.13
C ALA A 238 0.58 21.43 15.11
N LYS A 239 1.90 21.64 14.97
CA LYS A 239 2.50 22.67 14.10
C LYS A 239 3.19 22.04 12.89
N ILE A 240 3.49 22.87 11.91
CA ILE A 240 4.38 22.52 10.79
C ILE A 240 5.78 23.07 11.05
N TYR A 241 6.78 22.43 10.48
CA TYR A 241 8.13 22.97 10.35
C TYR A 241 8.53 22.94 8.89
N LEU A 242 8.74 24.13 8.31
CA LEU A 242 9.23 24.32 6.96
C LEU A 242 10.49 25.18 7.02
N ALA A 243 11.61 24.63 6.57
CA ALA A 243 12.89 25.33 6.51
C ALA A 243 13.54 25.12 5.14
N GLN A 244 14.41 26.05 4.75
CA GLN A 244 15.22 25.96 3.56
C GLN A 244 16.71 25.97 3.91
N ILE A 245 17.50 25.25 3.13
CA ILE A 245 18.94 25.16 3.26
C ILE A 245 19.55 25.66 1.96
N THR A 246 20.39 26.68 2.06
CA THR A 246 21.30 27.04 0.96
C THR A 246 22.42 26.00 0.94
N PRO A 247 22.66 25.26 -0.16
CA PRO A 247 23.74 24.26 -0.21
C PRO A 247 25.08 24.85 0.18
N LYS A 248 25.81 24.22 1.12
CA LYS A 248 27.03 24.77 1.76
C LYS A 248 26.86 26.10 2.52
N GLY A 249 25.65 26.63 2.62
CA GLY A 249 25.28 27.86 3.32
C GLY A 249 24.59 27.61 4.67
N LYS A 250 23.59 28.41 5.02
CA LYS A 250 22.86 28.30 6.29
C LYS A 250 21.50 27.62 6.11
N LEU A 251 20.98 27.09 7.21
CA LEU A 251 19.57 26.72 7.35
C LEU A 251 18.78 27.95 7.80
N GLU A 252 17.65 28.19 7.17
CA GLU A 252 16.72 29.29 7.46
C GLU A 252 15.33 28.69 7.70
N VAL A 253 14.78 28.88 8.90
CA VAL A 253 13.40 28.48 9.21
C VAL A 253 12.45 29.49 8.58
N GLY A 254 11.50 29.01 7.78
CA GLY A 254 10.44 29.86 7.23
C GLY A 254 9.18 29.85 8.08
N THR A 255 8.68 28.66 8.43
CA THR A 255 7.47 28.50 9.27
C THR A 255 7.69 27.42 10.32
N MET A 256 7.30 27.71 11.57
CA MET A 256 7.36 26.77 12.70
C MET A 256 6.15 26.97 13.64
N GLU A 257 4.96 26.93 13.07
CA GLU A 257 3.70 27.29 13.71
C GLU A 257 2.52 26.52 13.10
N ARG A 258 1.30 26.80 13.58
CA ARG A 258 0.07 26.25 13.01
C ARG A 258 -0.20 26.91 11.65
N PRO A 259 -0.29 26.16 10.52
CA PRO A 259 -0.47 26.75 9.20
C PRO A 259 -1.80 27.51 9.13
N LEU A 260 -1.72 28.82 8.95
CA LEU A 260 -2.88 29.72 8.91
C LEU A 260 -3.80 29.59 10.15
N GLY A 261 -3.23 29.21 11.31
CA GLY A 261 -3.97 29.02 12.56
C GLY A 261 -4.60 27.63 12.76
N TYR A 262 -4.62 26.77 11.75
CA TYR A 262 -5.17 25.42 11.83
C TYR A 262 -4.17 24.43 12.46
N GLU A 263 -4.69 23.40 13.13
CA GLU A 263 -3.86 22.27 13.56
C GLU A 263 -3.24 21.55 12.36
N SER A 264 -2.04 21.00 12.55
CA SER A 264 -1.36 20.16 11.58
C SER A 264 -0.65 19.00 12.28
N ARG A 265 -0.93 17.77 11.87
CA ARG A 265 -0.20 16.56 12.31
C ARG A 265 0.46 15.87 11.12
N ASP A 266 0.10 14.61 10.86
CA ASP A 266 0.51 13.86 9.68
C ASP A 266 0.46 14.73 8.42
N GLN A 267 1.58 14.84 7.71
CA GLN A 267 1.72 15.78 6.60
C GLN A 267 2.57 15.25 5.46
N SER A 268 2.40 15.85 4.30
CA SER A 268 3.28 15.66 3.15
C SER A 268 3.30 16.88 2.23
N LEU A 269 4.35 16.97 1.40
CA LEU A 269 4.45 17.98 0.35
C LEU A 269 4.10 17.37 -1.00
N PHE A 270 3.22 18.05 -1.73
CA PHE A 270 2.96 17.83 -3.14
C PHE A 270 3.50 19.01 -3.96
N ILE A 271 4.28 18.72 -5.00
CA ILE A 271 4.80 19.73 -5.92
C ILE A 271 4.17 19.43 -7.27
N ASP A 272 3.36 20.37 -7.75
CA ASP A 272 2.66 20.25 -9.04
C ASP A 272 3.61 20.53 -10.21
N ASP A 273 3.16 20.23 -11.42
CA ASP A 273 3.93 20.33 -12.67
C ASP A 273 4.45 21.76 -12.92
N ASP A 274 3.72 22.77 -12.43
CA ASP A 274 4.06 24.20 -12.53
C ASP A 274 5.04 24.68 -11.43
N ASN A 275 5.56 23.76 -10.61
CA ASN A 275 6.42 24.01 -9.45
C ASN A 275 5.72 24.78 -8.30
N THR A 276 4.39 24.87 -8.31
CA THR A 276 3.61 25.27 -7.13
C THR A 276 3.64 24.14 -6.11
N ALA A 277 3.99 24.46 -4.85
CA ALA A 277 3.99 23.50 -3.77
C ALA A 277 2.74 23.63 -2.91
N TYR A 278 2.26 22.49 -2.46
CA TYR A 278 1.16 22.34 -1.55
C TYR A 278 1.59 21.50 -0.36
N LEU A 279 1.20 21.93 0.84
CA LEU A 279 1.30 21.14 2.05
C LEU A 279 -0.06 20.47 2.29
N LEU A 280 -0.06 19.17 2.51
CA LEU A 280 -1.20 18.43 3.02
C LEU A 280 -0.98 18.18 4.49
N SER A 281 -2.00 18.38 5.33
CA SER A 281 -1.92 17.96 6.72
C SER A 281 -3.24 17.50 7.31
N ALA A 282 -3.19 16.50 8.18
CA ALA A 282 -4.27 16.17 9.10
C ALA A 282 -4.53 17.36 10.05
N THR A 283 -5.79 17.74 10.20
CA THR A 283 -6.23 18.89 11.00
C THR A 283 -7.48 18.55 11.81
N ASN A 284 -7.98 19.49 12.62
CA ASN A 284 -9.22 19.36 13.39
C ASN A 284 -9.24 18.05 14.21
N MET A 285 -8.27 17.87 15.11
CA MET A 285 -8.09 16.61 15.86
C MET A 285 -7.97 15.36 14.97
N ASN A 286 -7.30 15.49 13.81
CA ASN A 286 -7.13 14.47 12.78
C ASN A 286 -8.42 14.04 12.07
N ASN A 287 -9.51 14.81 12.17
CA ASN A 287 -10.77 14.50 11.51
C ASN A 287 -10.71 14.73 9.99
N ASP A 288 -9.97 15.77 9.58
CA ASP A 288 -10.00 16.31 8.21
C ASP A 288 -8.58 16.44 7.64
N ILE A 289 -8.47 16.63 6.32
CA ILE A 289 -7.20 16.93 5.64
C ILE A 289 -7.28 18.31 4.99
N ASN A 290 -6.38 19.22 5.38
CA ASN A 290 -6.23 20.51 4.70
C ASN A 290 -5.18 20.45 3.60
N ILE A 291 -5.42 21.19 2.51
CA ILE A 291 -4.47 21.44 1.42
C ILE A 291 -4.12 22.92 1.45
N TYR A 292 -2.88 23.26 1.75
CA TYR A 292 -2.38 24.64 1.78
C TYR A 292 -1.50 24.90 0.58
N LYS A 293 -1.69 26.02 -0.10
CA LYS A 293 -0.73 26.54 -1.07
C LYS A 293 0.44 27.17 -0.32
N LEU A 294 1.67 26.89 -0.76
CA LEU A 294 2.88 27.51 -0.23
C LEU A 294 3.37 28.66 -1.13
N ASP A 295 4.20 29.53 -0.56
CA ASP A 295 4.94 30.55 -1.30
C ASP A 295 5.99 29.95 -2.26
N ALA A 296 6.63 30.80 -3.07
CA ALA A 296 7.59 30.34 -4.07
C ALA A 296 8.86 29.69 -3.50
N SER A 297 9.21 29.97 -2.24
CA SER A 297 10.28 29.27 -1.52
C SER A 297 9.85 27.93 -0.93
N TRP A 298 8.54 27.63 -0.91
CA TRP A 298 7.93 26.46 -0.28
C TRP A 298 8.11 26.41 1.24
N THR A 299 8.23 27.58 1.87
CA THR A 299 8.54 27.69 3.29
C THR A 299 7.46 28.39 4.11
N LYS A 300 6.42 28.92 3.46
CA LYS A 300 5.29 29.58 4.13
C LYS A 300 3.95 29.22 3.50
N PRO A 301 2.95 28.79 4.28
CA PRO A 301 1.56 28.69 3.82
C PRO A 301 1.00 30.08 3.51
N ILE A 302 0.39 30.24 2.33
CA ILE A 302 -0.17 31.53 1.88
C ILE A 302 -1.68 31.52 1.72
N SER A 303 -2.30 30.35 1.53
CA SER A 303 -3.75 30.20 1.47
C SER A 303 -4.17 28.75 1.74
N LEU A 304 -5.33 28.57 2.36
CA LEU A 304 -6.01 27.27 2.43
C LEU A 304 -6.75 27.07 1.11
N VAL A 305 -6.36 26.05 0.35
CA VAL A 305 -6.92 25.73 -0.97
C VAL A 305 -8.20 24.92 -0.82
N ASN A 306 -8.18 23.92 0.08
CA ASN A 306 -9.32 23.04 0.31
C ASN A 306 -9.20 22.31 1.65
N THR A 307 -10.33 21.79 2.13
CA THR A 307 -10.42 20.81 3.22
C THR A 307 -11.16 19.58 2.70
N ILE A 308 -10.45 18.46 2.57
CA ILE A 308 -10.96 17.21 2.02
C ILE A 308 -11.10 16.15 3.13
N CYS A 309 -11.78 15.04 2.82
CA CYS A 309 -11.96 13.91 3.74
C CYS A 309 -12.54 14.28 5.11
N LYS A 310 -13.50 15.24 5.14
CA LYS A 310 -14.05 15.80 6.38
C LYS A 310 -14.69 14.72 7.25
N GLY A 311 -14.27 14.63 8.52
CA GLY A 311 -14.75 13.65 9.51
C GLY A 311 -14.35 12.20 9.22
N LEU A 312 -13.44 11.94 8.27
CA LEU A 312 -13.08 10.58 7.85
C LEU A 312 -11.85 10.03 8.57
N HIS A 313 -11.21 10.82 9.45
CA HIS A 313 -10.08 10.41 10.28
C HIS A 313 -8.94 9.72 9.50
N ARG A 314 -8.46 10.38 8.44
CA ARG A 314 -7.43 9.84 7.54
C ARG A 314 -6.03 10.22 8.02
N GLU A 315 -5.09 9.29 7.91
CA GLU A 315 -3.68 9.45 8.28
C GLU A 315 -2.75 9.27 7.08
N THR A 316 -1.50 9.69 7.20
CA THR A 316 -0.46 9.61 6.16
C THR A 316 -0.91 10.17 4.79
N PRO A 317 -1.34 11.43 4.70
CA PRO A 317 -1.89 12.00 3.46
C PRO A 317 -0.83 12.07 2.36
N ALA A 318 -1.16 11.73 1.13
CA ALA A 318 -0.30 11.96 -0.03
C ALA A 318 -1.12 12.24 -1.30
N ILE A 319 -0.68 13.20 -2.12
CA ILE A 319 -1.23 13.44 -3.46
C ILE A 319 -0.20 13.10 -4.53
N ILE A 320 -0.69 12.53 -5.62
CA ILE A 320 0.01 12.47 -6.90
C ILE A 320 -0.90 13.03 -8.00
N LYS A 321 -0.30 13.57 -9.06
CA LYS A 321 -1.01 13.95 -10.27
C LYS A 321 -0.64 13.01 -11.40
N LYS A 322 -1.65 12.51 -12.12
CA LYS A 322 -1.47 11.63 -13.28
C LYS A 322 -2.52 11.97 -14.33
N ASP A 323 -2.07 12.17 -15.56
CA ASP A 323 -2.90 12.41 -16.74
C ASP A 323 -3.93 13.55 -16.55
N GLY A 324 -3.50 14.61 -15.84
CA GLY A 324 -4.30 15.81 -15.58
C GLY A 324 -5.20 15.74 -14.33
N GLU A 325 -5.20 14.63 -13.60
CA GLU A 325 -6.02 14.45 -12.39
C GLU A 325 -5.16 14.24 -11.15
N TYR A 326 -5.65 14.75 -10.03
CA TYR A 326 -5.08 14.59 -8.70
C TYR A 326 -5.69 13.38 -8.01
N TYR A 327 -4.86 12.59 -7.34
CA TYR A 327 -5.26 11.43 -6.57
C TYR A 327 -4.68 11.55 -5.17
N PHE A 328 -5.56 11.59 -4.18
CA PHE A 328 -5.21 11.57 -2.77
C PHE A 328 -5.25 10.14 -2.26
N PHE A 329 -4.25 9.76 -1.47
CA PHE A 329 -4.12 8.46 -0.81
C PHE A 329 -3.90 8.65 0.69
N SER A 330 -4.38 7.70 1.47
CA SER A 330 -4.22 7.71 2.93
C SER A 330 -4.42 6.32 3.54
N SER A 331 -3.93 6.16 4.77
CA SER A 331 -4.27 5.06 5.67
C SER A 331 -5.37 5.47 6.67
N LYS A 332 -5.80 4.51 7.49
CA LYS A 332 -6.59 4.74 8.71
C LYS A 332 -5.74 4.37 9.93
N ALA A 333 -5.91 5.09 11.04
CA ALA A 333 -5.34 4.75 12.34
C ALA A 333 -5.72 3.32 12.77
N SER A 334 -4.76 2.39 12.67
CA SER A 334 -4.99 0.95 12.92
C SER A 334 -3.84 0.30 13.70
N GLY A 335 -3.12 1.08 14.51
CA GLY A 335 -1.96 0.61 15.25
C GLY A 335 -0.89 0.01 14.33
N TRP A 336 -0.43 -1.21 14.62
CA TRP A 336 0.65 -1.89 13.88
C TRP A 336 0.16 -2.96 12.90
N TYR A 337 -1.16 -3.17 12.81
CA TYR A 337 -1.75 -4.19 11.95
C TYR A 337 -2.20 -3.57 10.62
N PRO A 338 -2.37 -4.38 9.56
CA PRO A 338 -2.76 -3.86 8.25
C PRO A 338 -4.13 -3.18 8.27
N SER A 339 -4.35 -2.30 7.29
CA SER A 339 -5.64 -1.62 7.09
C SER A 339 -5.91 -1.40 5.60
N GLN A 340 -7.17 -1.21 5.22
CA GLN A 340 -7.58 -0.86 3.87
C GLN A 340 -7.10 0.56 3.50
N THR A 341 -6.25 0.65 2.48
CA THR A 341 -5.87 1.94 1.88
C THR A 341 -7.07 2.49 1.13
N MET A 342 -7.25 3.81 1.18
CA MET A 342 -8.32 4.49 0.47
C MET A 342 -7.75 5.60 -0.40
N TYR A 343 -8.45 5.93 -1.48
CA TYR A 343 -8.12 7.06 -2.34
C TYR A 343 -9.36 7.88 -2.69
N THR A 344 -9.13 9.12 -3.14
CA THR A 344 -10.12 9.96 -3.82
C THR A 344 -9.42 10.73 -4.94
N SER A 345 -10.16 11.19 -5.94
CA SER A 345 -9.62 11.94 -7.07
C SER A 345 -10.35 13.26 -7.31
N ALA A 346 -9.66 14.18 -8.00
CA ALA A 346 -10.19 15.46 -8.43
C ALA A 346 -9.45 15.99 -9.66
N THR A 347 -10.13 16.77 -10.49
CA THR A 347 -9.52 17.52 -11.61
C THR A 347 -8.91 18.86 -11.18
N ASP A 348 -9.25 19.33 -9.98
CA ASP A 348 -8.77 20.59 -9.39
C ASP A 348 -8.59 20.38 -7.88
N LEU A 349 -7.43 20.76 -7.34
CA LEU A 349 -7.12 20.65 -5.92
C LEU A 349 -8.11 21.46 -5.06
N GLY A 350 -8.53 22.64 -5.53
CA GLY A 350 -9.50 23.50 -4.86
C GLY A 350 -10.96 23.11 -5.10
N GLY A 351 -11.21 22.18 -6.01
CA GLY A 351 -12.54 21.75 -6.42
C GLY A 351 -13.13 20.64 -5.55
N GLU A 352 -14.19 20.03 -6.08
CA GLU A 352 -14.82 18.88 -5.45
C GLU A 352 -14.00 17.61 -5.67
N TRP A 353 -13.82 16.86 -4.59
CA TRP A 353 -13.20 15.54 -4.60
C TRP A 353 -14.28 14.47 -4.57
N THR A 354 -13.96 13.33 -5.14
CA THR A 354 -14.88 12.20 -5.23
C THR A 354 -15.07 11.57 -3.86
N PRO A 355 -16.12 10.75 -3.64
CA PRO A 355 -16.18 9.93 -2.43
C PRO A 355 -14.91 9.08 -2.29
N MET A 356 -14.51 8.79 -1.04
CA MET A 356 -13.39 7.88 -0.79
C MET A 356 -13.70 6.49 -1.34
N ARG A 357 -12.72 5.86 -1.96
CA ARG A 357 -12.80 4.54 -2.57
C ARG A 357 -11.69 3.64 -2.04
N GLU A 358 -12.00 2.37 -1.89
CA GLU A 358 -11.04 1.33 -1.54
C GLU A 358 -10.10 1.05 -2.72
N ILE A 359 -8.88 0.59 -2.44
CA ILE A 359 -7.90 0.24 -3.47
C ILE A 359 -7.01 -0.92 -3.05
N GLY A 360 -6.65 -1.78 -4.00
CA GLY A 360 -5.86 -2.99 -3.78
C GLY A 360 -6.66 -4.10 -3.13
N ASN A 361 -6.31 -4.50 -1.91
CA ASN A 361 -7.11 -5.43 -1.12
C ASN A 361 -7.42 -4.86 0.27
N ASN A 362 -8.26 -5.57 1.00
CA ASN A 362 -8.79 -5.27 2.33
C ASN A 362 -7.73 -5.00 3.41
N SER A 363 -6.46 -5.31 3.14
CA SER A 363 -5.36 -5.25 4.10
C SER A 363 -4.13 -4.52 3.54
N THR A 364 -4.25 -3.83 2.41
CA THR A 364 -3.11 -3.22 1.69
C THR A 364 -1.96 -4.23 1.55
N PHE A 365 -2.32 -5.47 1.24
CA PHE A 365 -1.46 -6.62 1.18
C PHE A 365 -0.63 -6.76 2.47
N ASP A 366 -1.26 -6.86 3.64
CA ASP A 366 -0.58 -6.98 4.95
C ASP A 366 0.39 -5.81 5.26
N ALA A 367 -0.04 -4.59 4.93
CA ALA A 367 0.68 -3.35 5.21
C ALA A 367 -0.28 -2.20 5.52
N GLN A 368 0.26 -1.02 5.78
CA GLN A 368 -0.49 0.24 5.86
C GLN A 368 0.11 1.25 4.87
N PHE A 369 -0.71 2.04 4.18
CA PHE A 369 -0.23 3.10 3.30
C PHE A 369 0.79 4.01 4.00
N ASN A 370 1.80 4.46 3.27
CA ASN A 370 2.80 5.40 3.78
C ASN A 370 3.12 6.50 2.76
N ARG A 371 3.45 6.13 1.52
CA ARG A 371 3.70 7.12 0.45
C ARG A 371 3.42 6.55 -0.93
N ILE A 372 3.25 7.47 -1.87
CA ILE A 372 3.14 7.18 -3.30
C ILE A 372 4.15 8.03 -4.08
N SER A 373 4.78 7.47 -5.10
CA SER A 373 5.72 8.23 -5.94
C SER A 373 5.97 7.57 -7.29
N MET A 374 6.30 8.40 -8.28
CA MET A 374 6.78 7.94 -9.58
C MET A 374 8.24 7.50 -9.50
N VAL A 375 8.55 6.40 -10.19
CA VAL A 375 9.91 5.98 -10.53
C VAL A 375 9.91 5.74 -12.02
N GLY A 376 10.54 6.65 -12.78
CA GLY A 376 10.30 6.73 -14.22
C GLY A 376 8.81 7.02 -14.47
N GLU A 377 8.18 6.20 -15.32
CA GLU A 377 6.76 6.31 -15.66
C GLU A 377 5.86 5.40 -14.79
N THR A 378 6.43 4.57 -13.93
CA THR A 378 5.66 3.67 -13.06
C THR A 378 5.37 4.33 -11.71
N CYS A 379 4.14 4.24 -11.24
CA CYS A 379 3.76 4.69 -9.91
C CYS A 379 3.88 3.56 -8.90
N GLY A 380 4.77 3.72 -7.92
CA GLY A 380 4.86 2.81 -6.78
C GLY A 380 4.09 3.34 -5.57
N VAL A 381 3.42 2.44 -4.86
CA VAL A 381 2.81 2.69 -3.56
C VAL A 381 3.64 1.98 -2.51
N TRP A 382 4.35 2.73 -1.68
CA TRP A 382 5.08 2.20 -0.54
C TRP A 382 4.15 2.20 0.65
N SER A 383 3.84 1.00 1.11
CA SER A 383 3.13 0.72 2.34
C SER A 383 4.12 0.11 3.34
N TYR A 384 3.80 0.13 4.63
CA TYR A 384 4.70 -0.37 5.66
C TYR A 384 4.13 -1.59 6.36
N HIS A 385 4.90 -2.66 6.39
CA HIS A 385 4.62 -3.86 7.16
C HIS A 385 5.32 -3.76 8.52
N TRP A 386 4.54 -3.56 9.59
CA TRP A 386 5.04 -3.38 10.97
C TRP A 386 5.19 -4.70 11.74
N GLY A 387 5.81 -5.69 11.12
CA GLY A 387 5.88 -7.04 11.63
C GLY A 387 6.64 -7.19 12.97
N ALA A 388 7.54 -6.27 13.32
CA ALA A 388 8.30 -6.31 14.57
C ALA A 388 7.53 -5.78 15.79
N GLN A 389 6.48 -4.98 15.57
CA GLN A 389 5.64 -4.38 16.62
C GLN A 389 4.42 -5.26 16.98
N ARG A 390 4.12 -6.28 16.18
CA ARG A 390 3.00 -7.19 16.45
C ARG A 390 3.27 -8.05 17.69
N LYS A 391 2.21 -8.41 18.42
CA LYS A 391 2.31 -9.34 19.56
C LYS A 391 2.95 -10.66 19.14
N TYR A 392 2.47 -11.21 18.02
CA TYR A 392 3.13 -12.31 17.32
C TYR A 392 3.94 -11.73 16.16
N LYS A 393 5.24 -11.57 16.40
CA LYS A 393 6.15 -10.95 15.44
C LYS A 393 6.28 -11.79 14.19
N THR A 394 6.31 -11.14 13.03
CA THR A 394 6.59 -11.83 11.77
C THR A 394 8.11 -12.04 11.61
N PRO A 395 8.55 -13.12 10.95
CA PRO A 395 9.98 -13.39 10.75
C PRO A 395 10.75 -12.28 10.01
N ALA A 396 10.09 -11.56 9.09
CA ALA A 396 10.71 -10.51 8.30
C ALA A 396 10.83 -9.15 9.04
N GLY A 397 10.23 -9.02 10.23
CA GLY A 397 10.24 -7.79 11.00
C GLY A 397 9.57 -6.63 10.25
N ASN A 398 10.21 -5.47 10.24
CA ASN A 398 9.67 -4.26 9.60
C ASN A 398 10.26 -4.05 8.22
N PHE A 399 9.40 -3.82 7.23
CA PHE A 399 9.85 -3.51 5.88
C PHE A 399 8.78 -2.77 5.06
N PRO A 400 9.18 -1.97 4.06
CA PRO A 400 8.22 -1.43 3.12
C PRO A 400 7.71 -2.53 2.19
N ARG A 401 6.41 -2.60 1.95
CA ARG A 401 5.82 -3.39 0.86
C ARG A 401 5.45 -2.43 -0.26
N ILE A 402 5.81 -2.78 -1.49
CA ILE A 402 5.67 -1.87 -2.62
C ILE A 402 4.67 -2.48 -3.62
N SER A 403 3.55 -1.81 -3.81
CA SER A 403 2.55 -2.15 -4.82
C SER A 403 2.63 -1.20 -6.01
N ILE A 404 1.97 -1.55 -7.11
CA ILE A 404 2.00 -0.77 -8.35
C ILE A 404 0.62 -0.15 -8.57
N ALA A 405 0.59 1.17 -8.68
CA ALA A 405 -0.64 1.90 -8.97
C ALA A 405 -0.74 2.26 -10.45
N ALA A 406 -1.97 2.18 -10.97
CA ALA A 406 -2.33 2.62 -12.30
C ALA A 406 -3.58 3.51 -12.22
N PHE A 407 -3.77 4.36 -13.23
CA PHE A 407 -4.76 5.44 -13.20
C PHE A 407 -5.48 5.56 -14.54
N ASN A 408 -6.76 5.94 -14.51
CA ASN A 408 -7.53 6.32 -15.70
C ASN A 408 -8.79 7.08 -15.28
N LYS A 409 -8.96 8.34 -15.71
CA LYS A 409 -10.19 9.15 -15.51
C LYS A 409 -10.77 9.09 -14.09
N GLY A 410 -9.93 9.38 -13.10
CA GLY A 410 -10.31 9.45 -11.69
C GLY A 410 -10.43 8.08 -11.02
N TYR A 411 -10.32 6.98 -11.76
CA TYR A 411 -10.16 5.63 -11.22
C TYR A 411 -8.67 5.31 -11.01
N ALA A 412 -8.38 4.63 -9.91
CA ALA A 412 -7.05 4.10 -9.60
C ALA A 412 -7.17 2.64 -9.14
N SER A 413 -6.20 1.82 -9.53
CA SER A 413 -6.00 0.45 -9.02
C SER A 413 -4.62 0.31 -8.40
N MET A 414 -4.44 -0.69 -7.54
CA MET A 414 -3.16 -0.98 -6.88
C MET A 414 -2.97 -2.49 -6.77
N ASP A 415 -1.90 -3.03 -7.32
CA ASP A 415 -1.68 -4.47 -7.36
C ASP A 415 -0.42 -4.92 -6.63
N TYR A 416 -0.51 -6.11 -6.05
CA TYR A 416 0.64 -6.83 -5.49
C TYR A 416 1.35 -7.61 -6.58
N TYR A 417 2.67 -7.48 -6.60
CA TYR A 417 3.57 -8.33 -7.37
C TYR A 417 4.65 -8.87 -6.44
N ARG A 418 5.00 -10.14 -6.59
CA ARG A 418 5.97 -10.78 -5.69
C ARG A 418 7.34 -10.11 -5.77
N TYR A 419 7.80 -9.83 -6.99
CA TYR A 419 9.05 -9.10 -7.19
C TYR A 419 8.82 -7.80 -7.95
N LEU A 420 9.71 -6.83 -7.70
CA LEU A 420 9.78 -5.59 -8.46
C LEU A 420 11.20 -5.40 -8.97
N GLU A 421 11.33 -5.09 -10.25
CA GLU A 421 12.60 -4.75 -10.87
C GLU A 421 12.72 -3.25 -11.06
N PHE A 422 13.59 -2.61 -10.30
CA PHE A 422 13.91 -1.19 -10.47
C PHE A 422 14.91 -1.03 -11.60
N ASN A 423 14.53 -0.29 -12.63
CA ASN A 423 15.29 -0.03 -13.84
C ASN A 423 15.34 1.48 -14.12
N ASP A 424 16.51 2.00 -14.51
CA ASP A 424 16.68 3.44 -14.73
C ASP A 424 15.87 3.96 -15.94
N LYS A 425 15.61 3.10 -16.94
CA LYS A 425 14.87 3.46 -18.16
C LYS A 425 13.38 3.17 -18.05
N TYR A 426 13.00 2.04 -17.47
CA TYR A 426 11.62 1.56 -17.45
C TYR A 426 10.91 1.77 -16.10
N GLY A 427 11.56 2.43 -15.14
CA GLY A 427 10.97 2.66 -13.83
C GLY A 427 10.90 1.39 -12.98
N ILE A 428 9.71 1.07 -12.47
CA ILE A 428 9.47 -0.19 -11.76
C ILE A 428 8.80 -1.17 -12.72
N ILE A 429 9.43 -2.32 -12.93
CA ILE A 429 8.87 -3.43 -13.70
C ILE A 429 8.23 -4.43 -12.72
N PRO A 430 6.90 -4.62 -12.75
CA PRO A 430 6.23 -5.59 -11.91
C PRO A 430 6.50 -7.03 -12.36
N VAL A 431 6.76 -7.93 -11.41
CA VAL A 431 7.07 -9.34 -11.68
C VAL A 431 6.16 -10.25 -10.85
N GLN A 432 5.24 -10.91 -11.55
CA GLN A 432 4.32 -11.88 -10.94
C GLN A 432 4.98 -13.25 -10.84
N ASN A 433 4.80 -13.95 -9.72
CA ASN A 433 5.44 -15.26 -9.49
C ASN A 433 4.68 -16.41 -10.17
N GLY A 434 4.40 -16.29 -11.48
CA GLY A 434 3.59 -17.22 -12.26
C GLY A 434 2.27 -16.60 -12.75
N LYS A 435 1.55 -17.32 -13.61
CA LYS A 435 0.18 -16.96 -14.01
C LYS A 435 -0.78 -17.19 -12.84
N ASN A 436 -1.80 -16.37 -12.69
CA ASN A 436 -2.90 -16.62 -11.74
C ASN A 436 -3.76 -17.77 -12.28
N LEU A 437 -3.71 -18.92 -11.60
CA LEU A 437 -4.31 -20.18 -12.04
C LEU A 437 -5.71 -20.41 -11.46
N THR A 438 -6.09 -19.64 -10.44
CA THR A 438 -7.38 -19.81 -9.77
C THR A 438 -8.39 -18.74 -10.16
N LEU A 439 -7.97 -17.64 -10.80
CA LEU A 439 -8.88 -16.58 -11.24
C LEU A 439 -10.03 -17.11 -12.11
N ASN A 440 -11.27 -16.84 -11.69
CA ASN A 440 -12.54 -17.27 -12.27
C ASN A 440 -12.72 -18.80 -12.37
N THR A 441 -11.99 -19.60 -11.57
CA THR A 441 -12.14 -21.06 -11.55
C THR A 441 -13.26 -21.51 -10.60
N PRO A 442 -13.90 -22.66 -10.84
CA PRO A 442 -14.95 -23.16 -9.96
C PRO A 442 -14.46 -23.49 -8.54
N VAL A 443 -15.26 -23.12 -7.53
CA VAL A 443 -15.00 -23.45 -6.12
C VAL A 443 -16.19 -24.20 -5.52
N THR A 444 -15.92 -25.33 -4.87
CA THR A 444 -16.92 -26.07 -4.08
C THR A 444 -16.61 -25.93 -2.59
N ALA A 445 -17.57 -25.43 -1.81
CA ALA A 445 -17.49 -25.43 -0.35
C ALA A 445 -18.19 -26.66 0.24
N ALA A 446 -17.59 -27.25 1.28
CA ALA A 446 -18.18 -28.35 2.03
C ALA A 446 -19.27 -27.89 3.03
N VAL A 447 -19.47 -26.58 3.17
CA VAL A 447 -20.49 -25.95 4.02
C VAL A 447 -21.19 -24.84 3.24
N PRO A 448 -22.47 -24.56 3.51
CA PRO A 448 -23.16 -23.43 2.90
C PRO A 448 -22.58 -22.09 3.39
N GLY A 449 -22.49 -21.12 2.47
CA GLY A 449 -22.14 -19.74 2.78
C GLY A 449 -23.28 -18.97 3.44
N ALA A 450 -22.96 -17.91 4.17
CA ALA A 450 -23.93 -17.00 4.75
C ALA A 450 -24.53 -16.06 3.68
N LYS A 451 -25.77 -15.61 3.89
CA LYS A 451 -26.43 -14.53 3.13
C LYS A 451 -26.40 -14.69 1.60
N GLY A 452 -26.46 -15.92 1.10
CA GLY A 452 -26.49 -16.20 -0.34
C GLY A 452 -25.14 -16.04 -1.06
N VAL A 453 -24.05 -15.79 -0.33
CA VAL A 453 -22.71 -15.75 -0.92
C VAL A 453 -22.23 -17.18 -1.20
N THR A 454 -21.80 -17.42 -2.44
CA THR A 454 -21.24 -18.71 -2.86
C THR A 454 -19.72 -18.70 -2.73
N ALA A 455 -19.11 -19.89 -2.82
CA ALA A 455 -17.65 -20.02 -2.71
C ALA A 455 -16.87 -19.45 -3.90
N ASP A 456 -17.55 -19.08 -4.99
CA ASP A 456 -16.92 -18.51 -6.19
C ASP A 456 -16.17 -17.20 -5.89
N CYS A 457 -16.57 -16.45 -4.86
CA CYS A 457 -15.89 -15.22 -4.49
C CYS A 457 -14.43 -15.43 -4.07
N LEU A 458 -14.04 -16.65 -3.63
CA LEU A 458 -12.64 -16.96 -3.31
C LEU A 458 -11.71 -16.86 -4.52
N THR A 459 -12.23 -16.72 -5.72
CA THR A 459 -11.46 -16.79 -6.96
C THR A 459 -11.88 -15.76 -8.00
N ASP A 460 -12.75 -14.82 -7.65
CA ASP A 460 -13.24 -13.83 -8.61
C ASP A 460 -12.27 -12.65 -8.78
N GLY A 461 -11.25 -12.55 -7.92
CA GLY A 461 -10.22 -11.52 -7.92
C GLY A 461 -10.57 -10.27 -7.11
N ALA A 462 -11.80 -10.17 -6.59
CA ALA A 462 -12.26 -9.04 -5.80
C ALA A 462 -11.94 -9.24 -4.31
N ALA A 463 -11.04 -8.40 -3.78
CA ALA A 463 -10.55 -8.55 -2.42
C ALA A 463 -10.55 -7.25 -1.61
N LEU A 464 -11.33 -6.25 -2.00
CA LEU A 464 -11.49 -5.01 -1.23
C LEU A 464 -12.32 -5.27 0.03
N GLU A 465 -12.27 -4.39 1.04
CA GLU A 465 -13.05 -4.55 2.28
C GLU A 465 -14.56 -4.67 2.01
N SER A 466 -15.07 -3.94 1.01
CA SER A 466 -16.47 -3.99 0.57
C SER A 466 -16.80 -5.15 -0.37
N SER A 467 -15.82 -5.95 -0.79
CA SER A 467 -16.05 -7.07 -1.73
C SER A 467 -16.84 -8.21 -1.05
N PRO A 468 -17.59 -9.01 -1.82
CA PRO A 468 -18.14 -10.25 -1.31
C PRO A 468 -17.04 -11.15 -0.75
N TYR A 469 -17.30 -11.76 0.41
CA TYR A 469 -16.39 -12.73 1.01
C TYR A 469 -17.18 -13.94 1.50
N PHE A 470 -16.56 -15.11 1.49
CA PHE A 470 -17.21 -16.31 2.00
C PHE A 470 -17.15 -16.31 3.52
N GLN A 471 -18.33 -16.44 4.12
CA GLN A 471 -18.50 -16.69 5.55
C GLN A 471 -19.30 -17.97 5.71
N LYS A 472 -18.88 -18.87 6.59
CA LYS A 472 -19.64 -20.08 6.92
C LYS A 472 -21.00 -19.69 7.52
N SER A 473 -22.08 -20.28 7.00
CA SER A 473 -23.43 -20.09 7.55
C SER A 473 -23.51 -20.59 8.99
N SER A 474 -24.21 -19.84 9.85
CA SER A 474 -24.55 -20.27 11.22
C SER A 474 -25.40 -21.54 11.25
N ASN A 475 -26.08 -21.86 10.15
CA ASN A 475 -26.93 -23.04 10.00
C ASN A 475 -26.17 -24.25 9.46
N ALA A 476 -24.86 -24.15 9.23
CA ALA A 476 -24.06 -25.28 8.79
C ALA A 476 -24.04 -26.37 9.87
N ALA A 477 -24.21 -27.63 9.45
CA ALA A 477 -24.26 -28.75 10.37
C ALA A 477 -22.98 -28.85 11.24
N THR A 478 -23.18 -29.17 12.52
CA THR A 478 -22.09 -29.39 13.46
C THR A 478 -21.17 -30.49 12.96
N GLY A 479 -19.85 -30.27 13.02
CA GLY A 479 -18.85 -31.22 12.54
C GLY A 479 -18.56 -31.16 11.04
N SER A 480 -19.36 -30.44 10.24
CA SER A 480 -19.04 -30.27 8.81
C SER A 480 -17.70 -29.56 8.62
N PRO A 481 -16.81 -30.10 7.77
CA PRO A 481 -15.50 -29.54 7.57
C PRO A 481 -15.61 -28.16 6.93
N TYR A 482 -14.95 -27.15 7.51
CA TYR A 482 -14.85 -25.85 6.88
C TYR A 482 -13.75 -25.91 5.80
N MET A 483 -14.15 -26.26 4.59
CA MET A 483 -13.23 -26.62 3.51
C MET A 483 -13.77 -26.17 2.16
N PHE A 484 -12.84 -25.79 1.28
CA PHE A 484 -13.06 -25.44 -0.11
C PHE A 484 -12.21 -26.33 -1.02
N ILE A 485 -12.75 -26.70 -2.18
CA ILE A 485 -12.04 -27.36 -3.27
C ILE A 485 -12.11 -26.42 -4.47
N ILE A 486 -10.94 -25.99 -4.93
CA ILE A 486 -10.76 -25.17 -6.13
C ILE A 486 -10.36 -26.11 -7.27
N ASP A 487 -11.16 -26.17 -8.34
CA ASP A 487 -10.85 -26.94 -9.56
C ASP A 487 -10.32 -26.00 -10.64
N MET A 488 -9.01 -26.00 -10.88
CA MET A 488 -8.41 -25.16 -11.92
C MET A 488 -8.68 -25.68 -13.34
N GLN A 489 -9.39 -26.80 -13.46
CA GLN A 489 -9.79 -27.49 -14.70
C GLN A 489 -8.62 -28.07 -15.51
N LYS A 490 -7.38 -27.64 -15.25
CA LYS A 490 -6.14 -28.13 -15.86
C LYS A 490 -5.10 -28.36 -14.78
N GLU A 491 -4.18 -29.29 -15.06
CA GLU A 491 -3.02 -29.46 -14.18
C GLU A 491 -2.05 -28.30 -14.31
N ALA A 492 -1.47 -27.89 -13.19
CA ALA A 492 -0.47 -26.84 -13.13
C ALA A 492 0.53 -27.11 -12.00
N LYS A 493 1.71 -26.49 -12.12
CA LYS A 493 2.71 -26.41 -11.05
C LYS A 493 2.59 -25.06 -10.35
N PHE A 494 2.67 -25.05 -9.02
CA PHE A 494 2.53 -23.83 -8.24
C PHE A 494 3.86 -23.30 -7.75
N SER A 495 3.92 -21.98 -7.57
CA SER A 495 5.07 -21.26 -7.01
C SER A 495 4.66 -20.43 -5.79
N GLU A 496 3.45 -19.90 -5.76
CA GLU A 496 2.96 -19.03 -4.70
C GLU A 496 1.44 -19.16 -4.53
N ILE A 497 0.95 -19.06 -3.31
CA ILE A 497 -0.47 -18.91 -2.98
C ILE A 497 -0.64 -17.68 -2.11
N ASN A 498 -1.55 -16.80 -2.52
CA ASN A 498 -1.94 -15.62 -1.77
C ASN A 498 -3.36 -15.82 -1.22
N LEU A 499 -3.51 -15.66 0.10
CA LEU A 499 -4.78 -15.78 0.81
C LEU A 499 -5.15 -14.43 1.40
N SER A 500 -6.36 -13.94 1.13
CA SER A 500 -6.91 -12.72 1.73
C SER A 500 -8.03 -13.09 2.68
N THR A 501 -7.82 -12.83 3.97
CA THR A 501 -8.81 -13.07 5.03
C THR A 501 -9.36 -11.77 5.57
N ARG A 502 -10.55 -11.82 6.17
CA ARG A 502 -11.24 -10.65 6.72
C ARG A 502 -10.45 -10.00 7.84
N LEU A 503 -10.40 -8.67 7.80
CA LEU A 503 -9.86 -7.84 8.86
C LEU A 503 -10.98 -7.37 9.81
N VAL A 504 -10.63 -7.28 11.09
CA VAL A 504 -11.44 -6.62 12.10
C VAL A 504 -10.50 -5.73 12.93
N ASN A 505 -10.42 -4.46 12.57
CA ASN A 505 -9.48 -3.53 13.21
C ASN A 505 -9.82 -3.36 14.70
N GLY A 506 -8.80 -3.47 15.56
CA GLY A 506 -8.94 -3.51 17.01
C GLY A 506 -9.29 -4.90 17.58
N SER A 507 -9.55 -5.89 16.72
CA SER A 507 -9.77 -7.29 17.11
C SER A 507 -9.17 -8.23 16.08
N GLU A 508 -7.92 -7.95 15.71
CA GLU A 508 -7.25 -8.61 14.60
C GLU A 508 -7.23 -10.13 14.77
N THR A 509 -7.46 -10.84 13.67
CA THR A 509 -7.62 -12.28 13.67
C THR A 509 -6.63 -13.00 12.76
N ALA A 510 -6.19 -14.18 13.19
CA ALA A 510 -5.38 -15.08 12.40
C ALA A 510 -6.14 -16.39 12.15
N TYR A 511 -6.12 -16.87 10.90
CA TYR A 511 -6.74 -18.12 10.48
C TYR A 511 -5.76 -19.26 10.66
N LYS A 512 -6.25 -20.39 11.16
CA LYS A 512 -5.53 -21.67 11.24
C LYS A 512 -6.00 -22.55 10.11
N TYR A 513 -5.10 -23.00 9.23
CA TYR A 513 -5.50 -23.67 7.99
C TYR A 513 -4.48 -24.69 7.50
N THR A 514 -4.87 -25.51 6.54
CA THR A 514 -3.96 -26.24 5.64
C THR A 514 -4.35 -25.99 4.20
N ILE A 515 -3.36 -26.06 3.32
CA ILE A 515 -3.56 -26.07 1.87
C ILE A 515 -2.96 -27.35 1.30
N GLU A 516 -3.73 -28.04 0.48
CA GLU A 516 -3.37 -29.36 -0.05
C GLU A 516 -3.62 -29.41 -1.56
N GLY A 517 -2.78 -30.14 -2.30
CA GLY A 517 -2.88 -30.33 -3.74
C GLY A 517 -3.33 -31.74 -4.10
N SER A 518 -4.14 -31.86 -5.16
CA SER A 518 -4.56 -33.15 -5.72
C SER A 518 -4.62 -33.13 -7.25
N ARG A 519 -4.33 -34.26 -7.88
CA ARG A 519 -4.51 -34.45 -9.33
C ARG A 519 -5.90 -34.99 -9.68
N ASP A 520 -6.46 -35.81 -8.81
CA ASP A 520 -7.68 -36.58 -9.04
C ASP A 520 -8.89 -36.09 -8.23
N GLY A 521 -8.69 -35.12 -7.34
CA GLY A 521 -9.72 -34.60 -6.44
C GLY A 521 -10.05 -35.52 -5.27
N LYS A 522 -9.32 -36.64 -5.12
CA LYS A 522 -9.55 -37.67 -4.09
C LYS A 522 -8.39 -37.78 -3.12
N SER A 523 -7.17 -37.90 -3.64
CA SER A 523 -5.94 -38.03 -2.86
C SER A 523 -5.25 -36.68 -2.77
N TYR A 524 -5.07 -36.17 -1.55
CA TYR A 524 -4.51 -34.84 -1.31
C TYR A 524 -3.16 -34.93 -0.60
N LYS A 525 -2.19 -34.17 -1.11
CA LYS A 525 -0.88 -33.95 -0.47
C LYS A 525 -0.85 -32.57 0.15
N MET A 526 -0.43 -32.46 1.41
CA MET A 526 -0.26 -31.17 2.07
C MET A 526 0.85 -30.36 1.42
N LEU A 527 0.55 -29.12 1.05
CA LEU A 527 1.48 -28.15 0.46
C LEU A 527 1.86 -27.07 1.46
N VAL A 528 0.91 -26.63 2.29
CA VAL A 528 1.12 -25.62 3.34
C VAL A 528 0.45 -26.07 4.63
N ASP A 529 1.21 -26.04 5.73
CA ASP A 529 0.68 -26.21 7.10
C ASP A 529 0.65 -24.86 7.83
N GLY A 530 -0.54 -24.26 7.90
CA GLY A 530 -0.81 -23.00 8.58
C GLY A 530 -1.50 -23.18 9.93
N LYS A 531 -1.48 -24.37 10.55
CA LYS A 531 -2.20 -24.61 11.82
C LYS A 531 -1.69 -23.75 12.99
N LEU A 532 -0.45 -23.27 12.92
CA LEU A 532 0.16 -22.38 13.90
C LEU A 532 0.25 -20.92 13.43
N ASN A 533 -0.41 -20.56 12.32
CA ASN A 533 -0.32 -19.23 11.73
C ASN A 533 -0.82 -18.11 12.67
N TRP A 534 -0.06 -17.02 12.76
CA TRP A 534 -0.43 -15.79 13.50
C TRP A 534 -0.53 -14.54 12.62
N GLN A 535 -0.30 -14.68 11.32
CA GLN A 535 -0.37 -13.57 10.38
C GLN A 535 -1.83 -13.18 10.11
N VAL A 536 -2.07 -11.87 10.13
CA VAL A 536 -3.38 -11.22 10.00
C VAL A 536 -3.59 -10.77 8.56
N GLY A 537 -4.80 -10.95 8.03
CA GLY A 537 -5.19 -10.41 6.73
C GLY A 537 -4.65 -11.20 5.56
N PHE A 538 -3.56 -10.73 4.94
CA PHE A 538 -3.01 -11.24 3.69
C PHE A 538 -1.77 -12.12 3.91
N GLN A 539 -1.82 -13.36 3.44
CA GLN A 539 -0.73 -14.33 3.53
C GLN A 539 -0.13 -14.57 2.14
N ILE A 540 1.21 -14.60 2.08
CA ILE A 540 1.98 -14.94 0.88
C ILE A 540 2.72 -16.24 1.17
N LEU A 541 2.35 -17.31 0.47
CA LEU A 541 2.75 -18.68 0.81
C LEU A 541 3.52 -19.27 -0.36
N ASN A 542 4.83 -19.49 -0.19
CA ASN A 542 5.62 -20.19 -1.20
C ASN A 542 5.18 -21.66 -1.30
N VAL A 543 5.12 -22.20 -2.52
CA VAL A 543 4.94 -23.64 -2.76
C VAL A 543 6.21 -24.19 -3.37
N GLU A 544 6.89 -25.07 -2.62
CA GLU A 544 8.16 -25.67 -3.04
C GLU A 544 7.99 -27.03 -3.74
N ASP A 545 6.78 -27.59 -3.69
CA ASP A 545 6.49 -28.90 -4.29
C ASP A 545 6.54 -28.81 -5.84
N PRO A 546 7.40 -29.60 -6.52
CA PRO A 546 7.54 -29.54 -7.97
C PRO A 546 6.44 -30.30 -8.73
N ALA A 547 5.58 -31.03 -8.03
CA ALA A 547 4.51 -31.81 -8.64
C ALA A 547 3.42 -30.90 -9.23
N SER A 548 2.70 -31.43 -10.21
CA SER A 548 1.49 -30.83 -10.74
C SER A 548 0.24 -31.30 -10.02
N TYR A 549 -0.75 -30.41 -9.98
CA TYR A 549 -2.07 -30.62 -9.39
C TYR A 549 -3.14 -29.96 -10.25
N ARG A 550 -4.37 -30.48 -10.21
CA ARG A 550 -5.57 -29.87 -10.80
C ARG A 550 -6.47 -29.22 -9.75
N TYR A 551 -6.43 -29.75 -8.53
CA TYR A 551 -7.26 -29.29 -7.43
C TYR A 551 -6.39 -28.75 -6.30
N LEU A 552 -6.84 -27.65 -5.70
CA LEU A 552 -6.36 -27.16 -4.41
C LEU A 552 -7.47 -27.28 -3.38
N ARG A 553 -7.09 -27.59 -2.15
CA ARG A 553 -8.01 -27.70 -1.01
C ARG A 553 -7.55 -26.81 0.12
N LEU A 554 -8.37 -25.81 0.44
CA LEU A 554 -8.20 -24.98 1.62
C LEU A 554 -9.08 -25.54 2.73
N ARG A 555 -8.48 -25.86 3.89
CA ARG A 555 -9.22 -26.28 5.08
C ARG A 555 -8.95 -25.32 6.22
N ILE A 556 -10.01 -24.80 6.83
CA ILE A 556 -9.95 -23.92 8.00
C ILE A 556 -10.24 -24.73 9.26
N TYR A 557 -9.34 -24.62 10.23
CA TYR A 557 -9.43 -25.28 11.54
C TYR A 557 -9.94 -24.34 12.63
N GLY A 558 -9.77 -23.04 12.46
CA GLY A 558 -10.26 -22.05 13.41
C GLY A 558 -9.74 -20.65 13.11
N ILE A 559 -10.33 -19.69 13.79
CA ILE A 559 -9.97 -18.27 13.74
C ILE A 559 -9.71 -17.84 15.17
N VAL A 560 -8.58 -17.18 15.41
CA VAL A 560 -8.19 -16.72 16.74
C VAL A 560 -7.95 -15.22 16.74
N ASN A 561 -8.36 -14.55 17.81
CA ASN A 561 -7.97 -13.17 18.04
C ASN A 561 -6.51 -13.12 18.51
N VAL A 562 -5.70 -12.31 17.84
CA VAL A 562 -4.26 -12.26 18.09
C VAL A 562 -3.91 -11.58 19.43
N HIS A 563 -4.76 -10.71 19.98
CA HIS A 563 -4.46 -9.99 21.21
C HIS A 563 -4.63 -10.83 22.47
N HIS A 564 -5.61 -11.73 22.49
CA HIS A 564 -5.94 -12.53 23.68
C HIS A 564 -5.95 -14.04 23.45
N ASN A 565 -5.63 -14.53 22.24
CA ASN A 565 -5.57 -15.97 21.94
C ASN A 565 -6.86 -16.73 22.31
N SER A 566 -8.01 -16.13 22.02
CA SER A 566 -9.30 -16.83 22.14
C SER A 566 -9.92 -17.03 20.75
N SER A 567 -10.89 -17.93 20.69
CA SER A 567 -11.68 -18.16 19.49
C SER A 567 -12.33 -16.86 19.01
N ALA A 568 -12.22 -16.61 17.70
CA ALA A 568 -12.79 -15.46 17.02
C ALA A 568 -13.55 -15.89 15.76
N MET A 569 -14.26 -17.02 15.83
CA MET A 569 -15.07 -17.52 14.70
C MET A 569 -16.15 -16.54 14.22
N TRP A 570 -16.55 -15.57 15.05
CA TRP A 570 -17.44 -14.47 14.65
C TRP A 570 -16.82 -13.53 13.60
N ALA A 571 -15.49 -13.51 13.47
CA ALA A 571 -14.75 -12.72 12.50
C ALA A 571 -14.53 -13.44 11.16
N ASP A 572 -15.22 -14.57 10.95
CA ASP A 572 -15.13 -15.36 9.72
C ASP A 572 -15.38 -14.55 8.45
N GLY A 573 -14.57 -14.84 7.43
CA GLY A 573 -14.55 -14.18 6.14
C GLY A 573 -13.27 -14.46 5.35
N ILE A 574 -13.42 -15.07 4.17
CA ILE A 574 -12.34 -15.29 3.20
C ILE A 574 -12.71 -14.54 1.93
N TYR A 575 -11.87 -13.58 1.54
CA TYR A 575 -12.09 -12.77 0.35
C TYR A 575 -11.57 -13.48 -0.88
N GLU A 576 -10.30 -13.88 -0.90
CA GLU A 576 -9.65 -14.34 -2.13
C GLU A 576 -8.59 -15.41 -1.84
N PHE A 577 -8.47 -16.37 -2.75
CA PHE A 577 -7.49 -17.45 -2.82
C PHE A 577 -6.88 -17.46 -4.22
N ALA A 578 -5.73 -16.79 -4.38
CA ALA A 578 -5.03 -16.69 -5.65
C ALA A 578 -3.82 -17.62 -5.67
N ALA A 579 -3.82 -18.66 -6.52
CA ALA A 579 -2.64 -19.51 -6.71
C ALA A 579 -1.92 -19.16 -8.01
N TYR A 580 -0.61 -18.94 -7.89
CA TYR A 580 0.25 -18.56 -9.00
C TYR A 580 1.15 -19.72 -9.41
N GLY A 581 1.39 -19.86 -10.71
CA GLY A 581 2.22 -20.94 -11.21
C GLY A 581 2.32 -21.03 -12.73
N LYS A 582 2.65 -22.23 -13.20
CA LYS A 582 2.78 -22.53 -14.63
C LYS A 582 1.76 -23.61 -15.02
N PRO A 583 0.85 -23.34 -15.98
CA PRO A 583 -0.01 -24.38 -16.53
C PRO A 583 0.83 -25.42 -17.28
N LEU A 584 0.40 -26.68 -17.26
CA LEU A 584 1.03 -27.76 -18.03
C LEU A 584 0.58 -27.83 -19.48
#